data_AF-A0A448MME6-F1
#
_entry.id   AF-A0A448MME6-F1
#
_cell.length_a   1.000
_cell.length_b   1.000
_cell.length_c   1.000
_cell.angle_alpha   90.00
_cell.angle_beta   90.00
_cell.angle_gamma   90.00
#
_symmetry.space_group_name_H-M   'P 1'
#
loop_
_entity.id
_entity.type
_entity.pdbx_description
1 polymer ?
#
loop_
_entity_poly.entity_id
_entity_poly.type
_entity_poly.pdbx_seq_one_letter_code
_entity_poly.pdbx_strand_id
1 'polypeptide(L)'
;MKREFWHKVTEALQETNPSIKCTLVNQLYDETLPTISLTEIDDFPQIGVKQNIAGFPAKPILVAPKDVPKRSFATKEGYAATLHAIAHIEFNAINLGLDAAWRFGRNAQGELGEGLAFVKDWLRVAREESTHFSLINEHLKTLGYQYGDFEAHAGLWEMAQSTAHDIWERMALVPRVLEARGLDATPVLQEK
;
A
#
# COMPACT_ATOMS: atom_id res chain seq x y z
N MET A 1 16.86 -13.01 13.87
CA MET A 1 15.78 -12.13 14.34
C MET A 1 15.71 -10.79 13.58
N LYS A 2 16.54 -9.75 13.83
CA LYS A 2 16.42 -8.44 13.12
C LYS A 2 16.60 -8.52 11.60
N ARG A 3 17.66 -9.18 11.13
CA ARG A 3 17.88 -9.42 9.70
C ARG A 3 16.76 -10.22 9.04
N GLU A 4 16.21 -11.18 9.77
CA GLU A 4 15.11 -12.03 9.29
C GLU A 4 13.78 -11.26 9.22
N PHE A 5 13.51 -10.39 10.20
CA PHE A 5 12.38 -9.47 10.16
C PHE A 5 12.43 -8.60 8.89
N TRP A 6 13.58 -7.97 8.61
CA TRP A 6 13.72 -7.16 7.39
C TRP A 6 13.64 -7.98 6.11
N HIS A 7 14.13 -9.22 6.11
CA HIS A 7 13.91 -10.14 4.98
C HIS A 7 12.41 -10.35 4.71
N LYS A 8 11.62 -10.64 5.74
CA LYS A 8 10.15 -10.81 5.62
C LYS A 8 9.45 -9.52 5.16
N VAL A 9 9.89 -8.35 5.65
CA VAL A 9 9.38 -7.05 5.17
C VAL A 9 9.66 -6.88 3.68
N THR A 10 10.90 -7.14 3.24
CA THR A 10 11.26 -6.99 1.82
C THR A 10 10.61 -8.04 0.93
N GLU A 11 10.42 -9.27 1.42
CA GLU A 11 9.71 -10.34 0.73
C GLU A 11 8.25 -9.94 0.48
N ALA A 12 7.55 -9.48 1.52
CA ALA A 12 6.19 -8.95 1.39
C ALA A 12 6.13 -7.74 0.43
N LEU A 13 7.11 -6.82 0.50
CA LEU A 13 7.16 -5.64 -0.37
C LEU A 13 7.40 -6.02 -1.84
N GLN A 14 8.27 -6.99 -2.11
CA GLN A 14 8.61 -7.46 -3.47
C GLN A 14 7.58 -8.39 -4.09
N GLU A 15 6.72 -9.02 -3.28
CA GLU A 15 5.70 -9.93 -3.79
C GLU A 15 4.78 -9.22 -4.80
N THR A 16 4.50 -9.87 -5.91
CA THR A 16 3.70 -9.33 -7.02
C THR A 16 2.29 -9.92 -7.04
N ASN A 17 2.12 -11.13 -6.53
CA ASN A 17 0.82 -11.79 -6.38
C ASN A 17 0.04 -11.17 -5.20
N PRO A 18 -1.14 -10.56 -5.44
CA PRO A 18 -1.86 -9.85 -4.39
C PRO A 18 -2.27 -10.74 -3.20
N SER A 19 -2.72 -11.97 -3.45
CA SER A 19 -3.13 -12.89 -2.39
C SER A 19 -1.96 -13.38 -1.54
N ILE A 20 -0.81 -13.64 -2.17
CA ILE A 20 0.42 -14.02 -1.44
C ILE A 20 0.92 -12.82 -0.63
N LYS A 21 0.94 -11.60 -1.22
CA LYS A 21 1.32 -10.37 -0.50
C LYS A 21 0.48 -10.17 0.75
N CYS A 22 -0.85 -10.28 0.66
CA CYS A 22 -1.73 -10.17 1.83
C CYS A 22 -1.38 -11.21 2.90
N THR A 23 -1.14 -12.46 2.50
CA THR A 23 -0.73 -13.52 3.44
C THR A 23 0.58 -13.18 4.16
N LEU A 24 1.59 -12.74 3.41
CA LEU A 24 2.90 -12.37 3.95
C LEU A 24 2.80 -11.18 4.91
N VAL A 25 2.02 -10.16 4.56
CA VAL A 25 1.78 -8.99 5.42
C VAL A 25 1.09 -9.40 6.71
N ASN A 26 0.09 -10.28 6.64
CA ASN A 26 -0.63 -10.76 7.81
C ASN A 26 0.31 -11.54 8.75
N GLN A 27 1.09 -12.47 8.22
CA GLN A 27 2.08 -13.22 9.01
C GLN A 27 3.19 -12.31 9.58
N LEU A 28 3.65 -11.32 8.80
CA LEU A 28 4.62 -10.35 9.26
C LEU A 28 4.10 -9.57 10.47
N TYR A 29 2.87 -9.07 10.40
CA TYR A 29 2.28 -8.26 11.47
C TYR A 29 1.83 -9.09 12.68
N ASP A 30 1.13 -10.20 12.45
CA ASP A 30 0.48 -10.98 13.51
C ASP A 30 1.48 -11.89 14.25
N GLU A 31 2.50 -12.42 13.56
CA GLU A 31 3.43 -13.41 14.13
C GLU A 31 4.84 -12.86 14.35
N THR A 32 5.37 -12.09 13.39
CA THR A 32 6.79 -11.69 13.43
C THR A 32 7.00 -10.39 14.21
N LEU A 33 6.24 -9.34 13.92
CA LEU A 33 6.36 -8.02 14.53
C LEU A 33 6.27 -8.01 16.07
N PRO A 34 5.44 -8.84 16.74
CA PRO A 34 5.39 -8.87 18.21
C PRO A 34 6.69 -9.37 18.86
N THR A 35 7.50 -10.12 18.10
CA THR A 35 8.74 -10.73 18.60
C THR A 35 9.97 -9.82 18.43
N ILE A 36 9.85 -8.72 17.70
CA ILE A 36 10.99 -7.90 17.33
C ILE A 36 11.25 -6.74 18.30
N SER A 37 12.53 -6.46 18.51
CA SER A 37 13.03 -5.24 19.15
C SER A 37 14.05 -4.58 18.23
N LEU A 38 13.84 -3.29 17.95
CA LEU A 38 14.73 -2.42 17.18
C LEU A 38 14.98 -1.18 18.05
N THR A 39 16.23 -0.94 18.43
CA THR A 39 16.60 0.15 19.34
C THR A 39 17.74 0.99 18.79
N GLU A 40 18.70 0.35 18.14
CA GLU A 40 19.86 1.01 17.57
C GLU A 40 19.58 1.45 16.14
N ILE A 41 20.22 2.54 15.70
CA ILE A 41 20.07 3.03 14.32
C ILE A 41 20.44 1.95 13.27
N ASP A 42 21.42 1.10 13.60
CA ASP A 42 21.90 0.01 12.75
C ASP A 42 21.00 -1.23 12.75
N ASP A 43 19.96 -1.23 13.59
CA ASP A 43 18.89 -2.21 13.48
C ASP A 43 17.99 -1.95 12.27
N PHE A 44 18.02 -0.74 11.70
CA PHE A 44 17.21 -0.33 10.55
C PHE A 44 18.06 -0.34 9.28
N PRO A 45 17.48 -0.75 8.14
CA PRO A 45 18.23 -0.85 6.89
C PRO A 45 18.62 0.54 6.38
N GLN A 46 19.78 0.62 5.75
CA GLN A 46 20.20 1.82 5.03
C GLN A 46 19.75 1.72 3.57
N ILE A 47 18.77 2.54 3.20
CA ILE A 47 18.12 2.47 1.89
C ILE A 47 18.63 3.60 0.99
N GLY A 48 18.94 3.26 -0.26
CA GLY A 48 19.31 4.25 -1.27
C GLY A 48 18.07 5.00 -1.77
N VAL A 49 18.19 6.31 -2.01
CA VAL A 49 17.09 7.17 -2.49
C VAL A 49 16.41 6.62 -3.75
N LYS A 50 17.18 6.02 -4.66
CA LYS A 50 16.68 5.45 -5.94
C LYS A 50 16.21 4.00 -5.83
N GLN A 51 16.35 3.37 -4.66
CA GLN A 51 16.01 1.96 -4.49
C GLN A 51 14.48 1.82 -4.45
N ASN A 52 13.91 1.16 -5.45
CA ASN A 52 12.50 0.80 -5.49
C ASN A 52 12.39 -0.72 -5.68
N ILE A 53 11.80 -1.39 -4.70
CA ILE A 53 11.65 -2.85 -4.68
C ILE A 53 10.17 -3.27 -4.57
N ALA A 54 9.23 -2.33 -4.62
CA ALA A 54 7.82 -2.68 -4.50
C ALA A 54 7.36 -3.52 -5.69
N GLY A 55 6.82 -4.70 -5.38
CA GLY A 55 6.23 -5.61 -6.35
C GLY A 55 4.84 -5.17 -6.75
N PHE A 56 4.59 -5.18 -8.06
CA PHE A 56 3.27 -4.97 -8.66
C PHE A 56 2.89 -6.18 -9.51
N PRO A 57 1.62 -6.62 -9.45
CA PRO A 57 1.11 -7.64 -10.36
C PRO A 57 1.14 -7.16 -11.82
N ALA A 58 1.12 -8.11 -12.76
CA ALA A 58 1.06 -7.81 -14.19
C ALA A 58 -0.27 -7.14 -14.63
N LYS A 59 -1.31 -7.23 -13.80
CA LYS A 59 -2.61 -6.57 -13.96
C LYS A 59 -3.00 -5.91 -12.63
N PRO A 60 -3.73 -4.78 -12.63
CA PRO A 60 -4.40 -4.13 -13.77
C PRO A 60 -3.45 -3.46 -14.76
N ILE A 61 -3.91 -3.26 -15.99
CA ILE A 61 -3.20 -2.43 -16.97
C ILE A 61 -3.27 -0.99 -16.47
N LEU A 62 -2.12 -0.33 -16.39
CA LEU A 62 -2.01 1.04 -15.91
C LEU A 62 -2.06 2.01 -17.09
N VAL A 63 -3.07 2.88 -17.08
CA VAL A 63 -3.29 3.95 -18.06
C VAL A 63 -3.12 5.31 -17.39
N ALA A 64 -3.04 6.39 -18.18
CA ALA A 64 -2.98 7.73 -17.61
C ALA A 64 -4.28 8.05 -16.86
N PRO A 65 -4.27 8.89 -15.80
CA PRO A 65 -5.47 9.18 -15.00
C PRO A 65 -6.69 9.65 -15.82
N LYS A 66 -6.45 10.39 -16.91
CA LYS A 66 -7.49 10.88 -17.82
C LYS A 66 -8.10 9.78 -18.72
N ASP A 67 -7.38 8.68 -18.90
CA ASP A 67 -7.73 7.58 -19.80
C ASP A 67 -8.42 6.44 -19.04
N VAL A 68 -8.50 6.52 -17.71
CA VAL A 68 -9.25 5.56 -16.88
C VAL A 68 -10.74 5.62 -17.26
N PRO A 69 -11.38 4.50 -17.64
CA PRO A 69 -12.78 4.48 -18.04
C PRO A 69 -13.70 5.05 -16.95
N LYS A 70 -14.71 5.82 -17.36
CA LYS A 70 -15.74 6.33 -16.46
C LYS A 70 -16.56 5.18 -15.88
N ARG A 71 -16.78 5.24 -14.57
CA ARG A 71 -17.48 4.20 -13.81
C ARG A 71 -18.90 4.67 -13.49
N SER A 72 -19.85 3.75 -13.48
CA SER A 72 -21.25 4.04 -13.19
C SER A 72 -21.82 3.04 -12.19
N PHE A 73 -22.37 3.53 -11.09
CA PHE A 73 -23.08 2.69 -10.12
C PHE A 73 -24.41 2.12 -10.66
N ALA A 74 -24.88 2.60 -11.81
CA ALA A 74 -26.16 2.17 -12.38
C ALA A 74 -26.10 0.78 -13.06
N THR A 75 -24.89 0.26 -13.34
CA THR A 75 -24.71 -1.03 -14.01
C THR A 75 -23.88 -1.97 -13.15
N LYS A 76 -24.08 -3.28 -13.30
CA LYS A 76 -23.28 -4.29 -12.56
C LYS A 76 -21.79 -4.17 -12.87
N GLU A 77 -21.43 -3.96 -14.14
CA GLU A 77 -20.05 -3.79 -14.58
C GLU A 77 -19.44 -2.50 -14.01
N GLY A 78 -20.15 -1.37 -14.09
CA GLY A 78 -19.66 -0.12 -13.53
C GLY A 78 -19.53 -0.14 -12.00
N TYR A 79 -20.40 -0.87 -11.29
CA TYR A 79 -20.25 -1.13 -9.86
C TYR A 79 -18.99 -1.97 -9.56
N ALA A 80 -18.76 -3.06 -10.32
CA ALA A 80 -17.56 -3.87 -10.21
C ALA A 80 -16.30 -3.05 -10.53
N ALA A 81 -16.32 -2.19 -11.53
CA ALA A 81 -15.21 -1.30 -11.87
C ALA A 81 -14.88 -0.31 -10.73
N THR A 82 -15.89 0.16 -9.99
CA THR A 82 -15.68 1.00 -8.80
C THR A 82 -15.04 0.21 -7.66
N LEU A 83 -15.57 -0.97 -7.34
CA LEU A 83 -14.96 -1.84 -6.32
C LEU A 83 -13.52 -2.23 -6.67
N HIS A 84 -13.26 -2.52 -7.95
CA HIS A 84 -11.91 -2.78 -8.45
C HIS A 84 -10.96 -1.61 -8.19
N ALA A 85 -11.43 -0.38 -8.39
CA ALA A 85 -10.63 0.80 -8.14
C ALA A 85 -10.31 1.01 -6.66
N ILE A 86 -11.27 0.73 -5.77
CA ILE A 86 -11.04 0.77 -4.33
C ILE A 86 -10.02 -0.31 -3.96
N ALA A 87 -10.17 -1.54 -4.47
CA ALA A 87 -9.16 -2.60 -4.29
C ALA A 87 -7.77 -2.17 -4.80
N HIS A 88 -7.68 -1.42 -5.90
CA HIS A 88 -6.41 -0.87 -6.38
C HIS A 88 -5.80 0.14 -5.40
N ILE A 89 -6.62 0.99 -4.78
CA ILE A 89 -6.19 1.93 -3.74
C ILE A 89 -5.64 1.15 -2.54
N GLU A 90 -6.38 0.15 -2.03
CA GLU A 90 -5.93 -0.64 -0.88
C GLU A 90 -4.64 -1.40 -1.18
N PHE A 91 -4.52 -2.00 -2.37
CA PHE A 91 -3.29 -2.69 -2.77
C PHE A 91 -2.08 -1.75 -2.78
N ASN A 92 -2.25 -0.52 -3.29
CA ASN A 92 -1.19 0.48 -3.23
C ASN A 92 -0.89 0.88 -1.78
N ALA A 93 -1.91 1.02 -0.92
CA ALA A 93 -1.74 1.36 0.48
C ALA A 93 -0.94 0.29 1.26
N ILE A 94 -1.12 -1.00 0.95
CA ILE A 94 -0.25 -2.09 1.45
C ILE A 94 1.21 -1.83 1.09
N ASN A 95 1.49 -1.55 -0.19
CA ASN A 95 2.85 -1.27 -0.66
C ASN A 95 3.41 0.01 -0.03
N LEU A 96 2.59 1.04 0.18
CA LEU A 96 2.99 2.28 0.85
C LEU A 96 3.38 2.04 2.31
N GLY A 97 2.59 1.26 3.05
CA GLY A 97 2.91 0.93 4.44
C GLY A 97 4.19 0.12 4.57
N LEU A 98 4.36 -0.89 3.72
CA LEU A 98 5.60 -1.67 3.66
C LEU A 98 6.82 -0.82 3.27
N ASP A 99 6.71 0.02 2.23
CA ASP A 99 7.79 0.91 1.79
C ASP A 99 8.14 1.94 2.87
N ALA A 100 7.15 2.54 3.53
CA ALA A 100 7.39 3.50 4.59
C ALA A 100 8.15 2.86 5.76
N ALA A 101 7.67 1.72 6.27
CA ALA A 101 8.32 0.97 7.35
C ALA A 101 9.77 0.59 6.99
N TRP A 102 9.99 0.08 5.77
CA TRP A 102 11.30 -0.35 5.29
C TRP A 102 12.26 0.82 5.04
N ARG A 103 11.78 1.90 4.45
CA ARG A 103 12.63 3.02 3.98
C ARG A 103 12.95 4.02 5.07
N PHE A 104 11.96 4.40 5.86
CA PHE A 104 12.06 5.57 6.74
C PHE A 104 12.22 5.20 8.22
N GLY A 105 12.21 3.90 8.58
CA GLY A 105 12.46 3.47 9.96
C GLY A 105 13.80 4.00 10.52
N ARG A 106 14.85 4.05 9.69
CA ARG A 106 16.16 4.60 10.09
C ARG A 106 16.11 6.12 10.30
N ASN A 107 15.40 6.86 9.43
CA ASN A 107 15.18 8.31 9.59
C ASN A 107 14.41 8.61 10.87
N ALA A 108 13.29 7.92 11.10
CA ALA A 108 12.50 8.06 12.32
C ALA A 108 13.31 7.74 13.58
N GLN A 109 14.18 6.72 13.53
CA GLN A 109 15.10 6.45 14.65
C GLN A 109 16.12 7.58 14.85
N GLY A 110 16.75 8.07 13.78
CA GLY A 110 17.80 9.08 13.87
C GLY A 110 17.29 10.48 14.24
N GLU A 111 16.11 10.86 13.77
CA GLU A 111 15.55 12.20 13.94
C GLU A 111 14.64 12.31 15.16
N LEU A 112 13.89 11.25 15.48
CA LEU A 112 12.85 11.27 16.53
C LEU A 112 13.13 10.29 17.68
N GLY A 113 14.02 9.30 17.49
CA GLY A 113 14.22 8.22 18.46
C GLY A 113 13.08 7.19 18.49
N GLU A 114 12.18 7.21 17.50
CA GLU A 114 10.92 6.45 17.49
C GLU A 114 10.83 5.42 16.34
N GLY A 115 11.96 4.92 15.85
CA GLY A 115 12.01 4.07 14.65
C GLY A 115 11.13 2.82 14.74
N LEU A 116 11.12 2.13 15.89
CA LEU A 116 10.28 0.93 16.06
C LEU A 116 8.79 1.27 16.09
N ALA A 117 8.40 2.39 16.72
CA ALA A 117 7.01 2.83 16.75
C ALA A 117 6.53 3.18 15.34
N PHE A 118 7.34 3.96 14.61
CA PHE A 118 7.11 4.30 13.21
C PHE A 118 6.93 3.05 12.33
N VAL A 119 7.82 2.06 12.45
CA VAL A 119 7.72 0.79 11.72
C VAL A 119 6.44 0.04 12.08
N LYS A 120 6.08 -0.03 13.37
CA LYS A 120 4.87 -0.73 13.83
C LYS A 120 3.60 -0.09 13.28
N ASP A 121 3.50 1.23 13.28
CA ASP A 121 2.32 1.92 12.79
C ASP A 121 2.16 1.77 11.28
N TRP A 122 3.25 1.84 10.51
CA TRP A 122 3.17 1.61 9.07
C TRP A 122 2.90 0.16 8.66
N LEU A 123 3.39 -0.81 9.44
CA LEU A 123 3.01 -2.21 9.24
C LEU A 123 1.56 -2.47 9.66
N ARG A 124 1.00 -1.70 10.61
CA ARG A 124 -0.43 -1.76 10.94
C ARG A 124 -1.28 -1.29 9.76
N VAL A 125 -0.91 -0.17 9.15
CA VAL A 125 -1.58 0.29 7.90
C VAL A 125 -1.55 -0.82 6.86
N ALA A 126 -0.37 -1.39 6.56
CA ALA A 126 -0.29 -2.47 5.59
C ALA A 126 -1.20 -3.68 5.93
N ARG A 127 -1.34 -4.02 7.22
CA ARG A 127 -2.20 -5.11 7.72
C ARG A 127 -3.70 -4.81 7.62
N GLU A 128 -4.10 -3.57 7.87
CA GLU A 128 -5.50 -3.13 7.75
C GLU A 128 -5.90 -3.14 6.27
N GLU A 129 -5.07 -2.57 5.40
CA GLU A 129 -5.36 -2.49 3.98
C GLU A 129 -5.27 -3.83 3.25
N SER A 130 -4.47 -4.79 3.75
CA SER A 130 -4.51 -6.17 3.26
C SER A 130 -5.86 -6.84 3.54
N THR A 131 -6.51 -6.50 4.65
CA THR A 131 -7.85 -6.98 4.99
C THR A 131 -8.90 -6.35 4.09
N HIS A 132 -8.86 -5.02 3.94
CA HIS A 132 -9.78 -4.30 3.06
C HIS A 132 -9.69 -4.80 1.61
N PHE A 133 -8.46 -4.89 1.08
CA PHE A 133 -8.22 -5.45 -0.25
C PHE A 133 -8.83 -6.84 -0.41
N SER A 134 -8.59 -7.74 0.55
CA SER A 134 -9.06 -9.12 0.47
C SER A 134 -10.58 -9.19 0.48
N LEU A 135 -11.26 -8.42 1.35
CA LEU A 135 -12.72 -8.37 1.41
C LEU A 135 -13.33 -7.84 0.11
N ILE A 136 -12.78 -6.75 -0.44
CA ILE A 136 -13.28 -6.16 -1.68
C ILE A 136 -13.04 -7.11 -2.86
N ASN A 137 -11.86 -7.73 -2.94
CA ASN A 137 -11.53 -8.66 -4.02
C ASN A 137 -12.38 -9.95 -3.96
N GLU A 138 -12.69 -10.47 -2.77
CA GLU A 138 -13.65 -11.56 -2.63
C GLU A 138 -15.05 -11.14 -3.06
N HIS A 139 -15.49 -9.91 -2.73
CA HIS A 139 -16.77 -9.42 -3.20
C HIS A 139 -16.80 -9.24 -4.73
N LEU A 140 -15.71 -8.75 -5.35
CA LEU A 140 -15.60 -8.68 -6.81
C LEU A 140 -15.82 -10.04 -7.48
N LYS A 141 -15.27 -11.11 -6.91
CA LYS A 141 -15.46 -12.48 -7.42
C LYS A 141 -16.93 -12.89 -7.43
N THR A 142 -17.71 -12.46 -6.44
CA THR A 142 -19.17 -12.71 -6.43
C THR A 142 -19.92 -11.98 -7.55
N LEU A 143 -19.33 -10.91 -8.11
CA LEU A 143 -19.86 -10.17 -9.25
C LEU A 143 -19.36 -10.72 -10.60
N GLY A 144 -18.50 -11.75 -10.60
CA GLY A 144 -17.90 -12.34 -11.80
C GLY A 144 -16.62 -11.66 -12.27
N TYR A 145 -16.01 -10.81 -11.44
CA TYR A 145 -14.76 -10.10 -11.75
C TYR A 145 -13.70 -10.34 -10.67
N GLN A 146 -12.46 -9.94 -10.91
CA GLN A 146 -11.40 -9.95 -9.92
C GLN A 146 -10.48 -8.75 -10.06
N TYR A 147 -9.67 -8.49 -9.04
CA TYR A 147 -8.61 -7.49 -9.12
C TYR A 147 -7.69 -7.76 -10.32
N GLY A 148 -7.52 -6.74 -11.16
CA GLY A 148 -6.79 -6.80 -12.42
C GLY A 148 -7.66 -6.84 -13.68
N ASP A 149 -8.98 -7.06 -13.57
CA ASP A 149 -9.87 -7.14 -14.74
C ASP A 149 -10.18 -5.77 -15.37
N PHE A 150 -10.04 -4.67 -14.61
CA PHE A 150 -10.27 -3.31 -15.10
C PHE A 150 -8.97 -2.51 -15.12
N GLU A 151 -8.92 -1.47 -15.95
CA GLU A 151 -7.77 -0.55 -16.00
C GLU A 151 -7.68 0.31 -14.72
N ALA A 152 -6.46 0.71 -14.38
CA ALA A 152 -6.17 1.58 -13.24
C ALA A 152 -5.09 2.61 -13.61
N HIS A 153 -4.69 3.48 -12.66
CA HIS A 153 -3.61 4.45 -12.87
C HIS A 153 -2.53 4.29 -11.80
N ALA A 154 -1.29 4.68 -12.11
CA ALA A 154 -0.16 4.58 -11.20
C ALA A 154 0.00 5.77 -10.22
N GLY A 155 -0.87 6.79 -10.31
CA GLY A 155 -0.57 8.12 -9.75
C GLY A 155 -0.28 8.18 -8.25
N LEU A 156 -0.80 7.25 -7.44
CA LEU A 156 -0.49 7.19 -6.02
C LEU A 156 0.95 6.72 -5.78
N TRP A 157 1.37 5.65 -6.46
CA TRP A 157 2.72 5.14 -6.36
C TRP A 157 3.75 6.08 -6.99
N GLU A 158 3.39 6.77 -8.07
CA GLU A 158 4.22 7.82 -8.67
C GLU A 158 4.52 8.95 -7.66
N MET A 159 3.51 9.40 -6.91
CA MET A 159 3.69 10.39 -5.85
C MET A 159 4.62 9.86 -4.74
N ALA A 160 4.44 8.60 -4.33
CA ALA A 160 5.31 7.97 -3.36
C ALA A 160 6.77 7.90 -3.83
N GLN A 161 7.01 7.56 -5.10
CA GLN A 161 8.34 7.57 -5.67
C GLN A 161 8.94 8.99 -5.72
N SER A 162 8.15 10.00 -6.07
CA SER A 162 8.64 11.40 -6.12
C SER A 162 9.10 11.91 -4.75
N THR A 163 8.50 11.41 -3.68
CA THR A 163 8.79 11.76 -2.28
C THR A 163 9.68 10.73 -1.56
N ALA A 164 10.23 9.73 -2.27
CA ALA A 164 11.02 8.66 -1.65
C ALA A 164 12.36 9.11 -1.05
N HIS A 165 12.74 10.37 -1.27
CA HIS A 165 14.00 10.95 -0.85
C HIS A 165 13.93 11.64 0.52
N ASP A 166 12.73 11.93 1.03
CA ASP A 166 12.54 12.69 2.26
C ASP A 166 11.31 12.19 3.03
N ILE A 167 11.51 11.88 4.32
CA ILE A 167 10.44 11.37 5.19
C ILE A 167 9.33 12.41 5.37
N TRP A 168 9.67 13.69 5.55
CA TRP A 168 8.71 14.75 5.82
C TRP A 168 7.88 15.08 4.58
N GLU A 169 8.49 15.11 3.39
CA GLU A 169 7.75 15.24 2.13
C GLU A 169 6.79 14.06 1.94
N ARG A 170 7.25 12.83 2.20
CA ARG A 170 6.39 11.63 2.10
C ARG A 170 5.20 11.73 3.04
N MET A 171 5.45 12.04 4.32
CA MET A 171 4.40 12.12 5.34
C MET A 171 3.45 13.30 5.13
N ALA A 172 3.90 14.40 4.50
CA ALA A 172 3.07 15.56 4.23
C ALA A 172 2.20 15.42 2.97
N LEU A 173 2.75 14.84 1.90
CA LEU A 173 2.12 14.85 0.58
C LEU A 173 1.28 13.60 0.30
N VAL A 174 1.77 12.40 0.61
CA VAL A 174 1.09 11.16 0.22
C VAL A 174 -0.25 10.96 0.95
N PRO A 175 -0.35 11.15 2.29
CA PRO A 175 -1.63 11.02 2.99
C PRO A 175 -2.71 12.00 2.51
N ARG A 176 -2.33 13.25 2.18
CA ARG A 176 -3.27 14.23 1.62
C ARG A 176 -3.77 13.84 0.24
N VAL A 177 -2.91 13.27 -0.59
CA VAL A 177 -3.30 12.76 -1.91
C VAL A 177 -4.22 11.54 -1.77
N LEU A 178 -3.97 10.67 -0.79
CA LEU A 178 -4.86 9.54 -0.46
C LEU A 178 -6.24 10.02 -0.04
N GLU A 179 -6.32 10.96 0.91
CA GLU A 179 -7.59 11.50 1.41
C GLU A 179 -8.40 12.16 0.30
N ALA A 180 -7.77 13.04 -0.50
CA ALA A 180 -8.44 13.70 -1.62
C ALA A 180 -8.99 12.70 -2.65
N ARG A 181 -8.25 11.63 -2.95
CA ARG A 181 -8.65 10.65 -3.97
C ARG A 181 -9.64 9.61 -3.47
N GLY A 182 -9.61 9.27 -2.18
CA GLY A 182 -10.63 8.42 -1.56
C GLY A 182 -12.03 9.05 -1.69
N LEU A 183 -12.11 10.38 -1.55
CA LEU A 183 -13.31 11.16 -1.79
C LEU A 183 -13.73 11.13 -3.27
N ASP A 184 -12.78 11.26 -4.22
CA ASP A 184 -13.07 11.20 -5.66
C ASP A 184 -13.51 9.81 -6.15
N ALA A 185 -13.07 8.74 -5.47
CA ALA A 185 -13.47 7.36 -5.78
C ALA A 185 -14.91 7.02 -5.33
N THR A 186 -15.55 7.88 -4.53
CA THR A 186 -16.93 7.72 -4.06
C THR A 186 -17.83 8.90 -4.44
N PRO A 187 -18.28 9.00 -5.71
CA PRO A 187 -19.20 10.04 -6.16
C PRO A 187 -20.50 10.15 -5.35
N VAL A 188 -20.97 9.05 -4.75
CA VAL A 188 -22.31 8.94 -4.12
C VAL A 188 -22.37 9.56 -2.71
N LEU A 189 -21.25 9.97 -2.12
CA LEU A 189 -21.21 10.60 -0.78
C LEU A 189 -21.25 12.14 -0.80
N GLN A 190 -21.36 12.76 -1.98
CA GLN A 190 -21.37 14.23 -2.12
C GLN A 190 -22.77 14.87 -2.15
N GLU A 191 -23.86 14.10 -2.04
CA GLU A 191 -25.20 14.67 -1.88
C GLU A 191 -25.64 14.68 -0.41
N LYS A 192 -25.67 15.88 0.16
CA LYS A 192 -26.61 16.26 1.23
C LYS A 192 -27.70 17.14 0.63
#